data_AF-A0A0F9JPH8-F1
#
_entry.id   AF-A0A0F9JPH8-F1
#
_cell.length_a   1.000
_cell.length_b   1.000
_cell.length_c   1.000
_cell.angle_alpha   90.00
_cell.angle_beta   90.00
_cell.angle_gamma   90.00
#
_symmetry.space_group_name_H-M   'P 1'
#
loop_
_entity.id
_entity.type
_entity.pdbx_description
1 polymer ?
#
loop_
_entity_poly.entity_id
_entity_poly.type
_entity_poly.pdbx_seq_one_letter_code
_entity_poly.pdbx_strand_id
1 'polypeptide(L)'
;MIVETKKGKLPIRYGWNALAQFGDLTGRTMTEILELNMAKFSMSDTLKFIYVGLVDGAKNEGEECKVENEYDVGEMVDEDAELVIKVMNIFSEQSAAKGGGSKKK
;
A
#
# COMPACT_ATOMS: atom_id res chain seq x y z
N MET A 1 -9.38 -3.30 -4.68
CA MET A 1 -10.06 -2.96 -3.41
C MET A 1 -10.19 -1.45 -3.35
N ILE A 2 -11.06 -0.93 -2.49
CA ILE A 2 -11.26 0.52 -2.34
C ILE A 2 -10.91 0.90 -0.90
N VAL A 3 -10.17 1.99 -0.72
CA VAL A 3 -9.99 2.64 0.59
C VAL A 3 -10.78 3.94 0.62
N GLU A 4 -11.50 4.17 1.72
CA GLU A 4 -12.28 5.39 1.93
C GLU A 4 -11.45 6.39 2.71
N THR A 5 -11.21 7.55 2.08
CA THR A 5 -10.48 8.70 2.62
C THR A 5 -11.39 9.91 2.66
N LYS A 6 -10.97 11.00 3.32
CA LYS A 6 -11.70 12.28 3.23
C LYS A 6 -11.69 12.91 1.83
N LYS A 7 -10.69 12.59 1.00
CA LYS A 7 -10.64 12.95 -0.43
C LYS A 7 -11.55 12.06 -1.30
N GLY A 8 -12.18 11.05 -0.71
CA GLY A 8 -13.13 10.16 -1.36
C GLY A 8 -12.67 8.70 -1.42
N LYS A 9 -13.32 7.93 -2.29
CA LYS A 9 -13.04 6.51 -2.51
C LYS A 9 -11.89 6.38 -3.49
N LEU A 10 -10.80 5.75 -3.08
CA LEU A 10 -9.62 5.54 -3.91
C LEU A 10 -9.37 4.04 -4.11
N PRO A 11 -9.09 3.60 -5.35
CA PRO A 11 -8.70 2.22 -5.59
C PRO A 11 -7.31 1.96 -5.02
N ILE A 12 -7.17 0.82 -4.36
CA ILE A 12 -5.91 0.38 -3.76
C ILE A 12 -5.67 -1.09 -4.07
N ARG A 13 -4.43 -1.39 -4.48
CA ARG A 13 -4.00 -2.72 -4.88
C ARG A 13 -2.52 -2.92 -4.60
N TYR A 14 -2.16 -4.12 -4.16
CA TYR A 14 -0.78 -4.54 -3.95
C TYR A 14 -0.41 -5.66 -4.93
N GLY A 15 -0.18 -5.27 -6.19
CA GLY A 15 0.39 -6.13 -7.23
C GLY A 15 1.92 -6.21 -7.18
N TRP A 16 2.49 -7.08 -8.03
CA TRP A 16 3.95 -7.15 -8.21
C TRP A 16 4.55 -5.81 -8.65
N ASN A 17 3.79 -5.00 -9.41
CA ASN A 17 4.20 -3.67 -9.83
C ASN A 17 4.21 -2.65 -8.67
N ALA A 18 3.24 -2.72 -7.74
CA ALA A 18 3.29 -1.94 -6.49
C ALA A 18 4.51 -2.32 -5.64
N LEU A 19 4.74 -3.63 -5.48
CA LEU A 19 5.85 -4.17 -4.69
C LEU A 19 7.23 -3.84 -5.30
N ALA A 20 7.35 -3.89 -6.63
CA ALA A 20 8.57 -3.49 -7.32
C ALA A 20 8.87 -2.00 -7.08
N GLN A 21 7.88 -1.12 -7.30
CA GLN A 21 8.03 0.31 -7.01
C GLN A 21 8.37 0.58 -5.54
N PHE A 22 7.78 -0.17 -4.60
CA PHE A 22 8.13 -0.05 -3.19
C PHE A 22 9.60 -0.43 -2.93
N GLY A 23 10.09 -1.48 -3.57
CA GLY A 23 11.50 -1.88 -3.54
C GLY A 23 12.42 -0.76 -4.02
N ASP A 24 12.15 -0.19 -5.19
CA ASP A 24 12.90 0.94 -5.75
C ASP A 24 12.91 2.16 -4.81
N LEU A 25 11.75 2.53 -4.24
CA LEU A 25 11.62 3.70 -3.36
C LEU A 25 12.27 3.53 -1.97
N THR A 26 12.44 2.29 -1.51
CA THR A 26 12.99 1.97 -0.18
C THR A 26 14.41 1.41 -0.26
N GLY A 27 14.92 1.17 -1.47
CA GLY A 27 16.20 0.50 -1.70
C GLY A 27 16.21 -0.98 -1.25
N ARG A 28 15.02 -1.58 -1.08
CA ARG A 28 14.87 -2.97 -0.64
C ARG A 28 14.91 -3.91 -1.84
N THR A 29 15.58 -5.04 -1.65
CA THR A 29 15.62 -6.13 -2.63
C THR A 29 14.29 -6.88 -2.68
N MET A 30 14.06 -7.63 -3.77
CA MET A 30 12.86 -8.44 -3.93
C MET A 30 12.66 -9.44 -2.77
N THR A 31 13.74 -10.01 -2.22
CA THR A 31 13.68 -10.91 -1.06
C THR A 31 13.16 -10.18 0.18
N GLU A 32 13.68 -8.99 0.46
CA GLU A 32 13.21 -8.16 1.59
C GLU A 32 11.75 -7.71 1.41
N ILE A 33 11.32 -7.52 0.16
CA ILE A 33 9.94 -7.19 -0.19
C ILE A 33 9.00 -8.39 0.02
N LEU A 34 9.47 -9.61 -0.18
CA LEU A 34 8.70 -10.83 0.11
C LEU A 34 8.61 -11.12 1.62
N GLU A 35 9.61 -10.67 2.38
CA GLU A 35 9.68 -10.81 3.84
C GLU A 35 9.18 -9.56 4.59
N LEU A 36 8.38 -8.70 3.93
CA LEU A 36 7.90 -7.47 4.55
C LEU A 36 7.10 -7.77 5.82
N ASN A 37 7.60 -7.21 6.92
CA ASN A 37 6.88 -7.14 8.17
C ASN A 37 6.43 -5.69 8.39
N MET A 38 5.12 -5.44 8.20
CA MET A 38 4.56 -4.09 8.34
C MET A 38 4.75 -3.49 9.74
N ALA A 39 4.95 -4.30 10.79
CA ALA A 39 5.27 -3.78 12.12
C ALA A 39 6.67 -3.15 12.22
N LYS A 40 7.54 -3.37 11.23
CA LYS A 40 8.88 -2.76 11.15
C LYS A 40 8.92 -1.52 10.24
N PHE A 41 7.79 -1.12 9.67
CA PHE A 41 7.78 0.01 8.75
C PHE A 41 8.00 1.30 9.53
N SER A 42 8.91 2.13 9.04
CA SER A 42 8.96 3.53 9.47
C SER A 42 7.71 4.26 8.98
N MET A 43 7.48 5.47 9.51
CA MET A 43 6.39 6.31 9.00
C MET A 43 6.59 6.61 7.51
N SER A 44 7.82 6.91 7.08
CA SER A 44 8.13 7.12 5.66
C SER A 44 7.86 5.86 4.82
N ASP A 45 8.22 4.67 5.30
CA ASP A 45 7.87 3.41 4.62
C ASP A 45 6.36 3.24 4.49
N THR A 46 5.61 3.60 5.52
CA THR A 46 4.15 3.50 5.54
C THR A 46 3.54 4.41 4.49
N LEU A 47 3.99 5.66 4.39
CA LEU A 47 3.52 6.62 3.39
C LEU A 47 3.85 6.14 1.96
N LYS A 48 5.08 5.67 1.72
CA LYS A 48 5.50 5.03 0.46
C LYS A 48 4.61 3.86 0.09
N PHE A 49 4.32 3.00 1.07
CA PHE A 49 3.55 1.80 0.85
C PHE A 49 2.09 2.09 0.51
N ILE A 50 1.49 3.08 1.16
CA ILE A 50 0.14 3.54 0.80
C ILE A 50 0.16 4.16 -0.60
N TYR A 51 1.13 5.04 -0.89
CA TYR A 51 1.29 5.69 -2.19
C TYR A 51 1.36 4.68 -3.34
N VAL A 52 2.30 3.72 -3.31
CA VAL A 52 2.43 2.72 -4.39
C VAL A 52 1.20 1.84 -4.52
N GLY A 53 0.49 1.58 -3.42
CA GLY A 53 -0.77 0.83 -3.43
C GLY A 53 -1.90 1.59 -4.14
N LEU A 54 -1.98 2.91 -3.94
CA LEU A 54 -2.96 3.78 -4.59
C LEU A 54 -2.65 3.95 -6.08
N VAL A 55 -1.36 4.09 -6.44
CA VAL A 55 -0.91 4.17 -7.84
C VAL A 55 -1.23 2.88 -8.60
N ASP A 56 -0.90 1.72 -8.02
CA ASP A 56 -1.19 0.43 -8.64
C ASP A 56 -2.70 0.15 -8.70
N GLY A 57 -3.45 0.60 -7.68
CA GLY A 57 -4.91 0.55 -7.65
C GLY A 57 -5.54 1.35 -8.79
N ALA A 58 -5.18 2.63 -8.93
CA ALA A 58 -5.68 3.51 -9.98
C ALA A 58 -5.34 2.96 -11.38
N LYS A 59 -4.09 2.53 -11.58
CA LYS A 59 -3.65 1.92 -12.85
C LYS A 59 -4.43 0.66 -13.20
N ASN A 60 -4.78 -0.17 -12.21
CA ASN A 60 -5.56 -1.39 -12.43
C ASN A 60 -7.02 -1.09 -12.82
N GLU A 61 -7.63 -0.05 -12.25
CA GLU A 61 -8.99 0.37 -12.60
C GLU A 61 -9.03 1.21 -13.90
N GLY A 62 -7.88 1.60 -14.45
CA GLY A 62 -7.79 2.48 -15.60
C GLY A 62 -8.14 3.93 -15.28
N GLU A 63 -8.02 4.33 -14.02
CA GLU A 63 -8.28 5.68 -13.54
C GLU A 63 -6.98 6.47 -13.33
N GLU A 64 -7.07 7.79 -13.40
CA GLU A 64 -5.96 8.69 -13.05
C GLU A 64 -5.71 8.63 -11.53
N CYS A 65 -4.44 8.48 -11.13
CA CYS A 65 -4.11 8.45 -9.72
C CYS A 65 -4.24 9.88 -9.14
N LYS A 66 -5.15 10.06 -8.19
CA LYS A 66 -5.41 11.35 -7.52
C LYS A 66 -4.34 11.76 -6.50
N VAL A 67 -3.24 11.03 -6.45
CA VAL A 67 -2.15 11.19 -5.49
C VAL A 67 -0.87 11.26 -6.30
N GLU A 68 -0.16 12.39 -6.21
CA GLU A 68 1.02 12.61 -7.04
C GLU A 68 2.28 12.03 -6.36
N ASN A 69 2.35 12.13 -5.03
CA ASN A 69 3.52 11.70 -4.26
C ASN A 69 3.19 11.26 -2.82
N GLU A 70 4.22 10.88 -2.06
CA GLU A 70 4.10 10.42 -0.67
C GLU A 70 3.64 11.51 0.32
N TYR A 71 3.89 12.80 0.01
CA TYR A 71 3.47 13.91 0.87
C TYR A 71 1.95 14.11 0.83
N ASP A 72 1.32 13.95 -0.33
CA ASP A 72 -0.14 13.96 -0.46
C ASP A 72 -0.78 12.88 0.42
N VAL A 73 -0.10 11.73 0.56
CA VAL A 73 -0.51 10.66 1.47
C VAL A 73 -0.31 11.07 2.92
N GLY A 74 0.80 11.74 3.24
CA GLY A 74 1.05 12.31 4.55
C GLY A 74 -0.09 13.22 5.00
N GLU A 75 -0.53 14.14 4.14
CA GLU A 75 -1.68 15.01 4.42
C GLU A 75 -2.97 14.22 4.66
N MET A 76 -3.24 13.19 3.84
CA MET A 76 -4.41 12.34 4.04
C MET A 76 -4.36 11.58 5.37
N VAL A 77 -3.17 11.17 5.82
CA VAL A 77 -2.97 10.50 7.11
C VAL A 77 -3.08 11.48 8.27
N ASP A 78 -2.59 12.72 8.13
CA ASP A 78 -2.79 13.77 9.14
C ASP A 78 -4.28 14.11 9.31
N GLU A 79 -5.06 14.07 8.22
CA GLU A 79 -6.51 14.30 8.25
C GLU A 79 -7.34 13.10 8.75
N ASP A 80 -6.84 11.88 8.54
CA ASP A 80 -7.44 10.60 8.94
C ASP A 80 -6.35 9.57 9.29
N ALA A 81 -5.91 9.56 10.56
CA ALA A 81 -4.88 8.62 11.02
C ALA A 81 -5.32 7.15 10.93
N GLU A 82 -6.64 6.87 10.87
CA GLU A 82 -7.14 5.51 10.68
C GLU A 82 -6.90 4.99 9.26
N LEU A 83 -6.55 5.87 8.30
CA LEU A 83 -6.19 5.49 6.94
C LEU A 83 -5.09 4.44 6.91
N VAL A 84 -4.08 4.59 7.77
CA VAL A 84 -2.97 3.63 7.88
C VAL A 84 -3.50 2.24 8.23
N ILE A 85 -4.37 2.15 9.23
CA ILE A 85 -4.96 0.89 9.69
C ILE A 85 -5.82 0.26 8.58
N LYS A 86 -6.65 1.07 7.90
CA LYS A 86 -7.49 0.61 6.78
C LYS A 86 -6.65 0.01 5.66
N VAL A 87 -5.57 0.69 5.25
CA VAL A 87 -4.67 0.21 4.20
C VAL A 87 -3.95 -1.07 4.61
N MET A 88 -3.50 -1.16 5.86
CA MET A 88 -2.86 -2.36 6.39
C MET A 88 -3.80 -3.58 6.37
N ASN A 89 -5.07 -3.39 6.74
CA ASN A 89 -6.09 -4.43 6.68
C ASN A 89 -6.31 -4.90 5.23
N ILE A 90 -6.48 -3.95 4.31
CA ILE A 90 -6.64 -4.21 2.88
C ILE A 90 -5.45 -5.01 2.33
N PHE A 91 -4.22 -4.65 2.71
CA PHE A 91 -3.05 -5.41 2.29
C PHE A 91 -3.07 -6.84 2.84
N SER A 92 -3.36 -7.00 4.14
CA SER A 92 -3.47 -8.31 4.78
C SER A 92 -4.49 -9.20 4.08
N GLU A 93 -5.66 -8.65 3.75
CA GLU A 93 -6.71 -9.35 3.00
C GLU A 93 -6.26 -9.73 1.57
N GLN A 94 -5.61 -8.82 0.84
CA GLN A 94 -5.11 -9.11 -0.51
C GLN A 94 -3.99 -10.16 -0.49
N SER A 95 -3.11 -10.11 0.51
CA SER A 95 -2.01 -11.05 0.69
C SER A 95 -2.54 -12.44 1.06
N ALA A 96 -3.51 -12.52 1.98
CA ALA A 96 -4.19 -13.76 2.33
C ALA A 96 -4.96 -14.36 1.14
N ALA A 97 -5.63 -13.53 0.33
CA ALA A 97 -6.37 -13.98 -0.85
C ALA A 97 -5.44 -14.50 -1.98
N LYS A 98 -4.20 -13.99 -2.08
CA LYS A 98 -3.18 -14.51 -3.01
C LYS A 98 -2.40 -15.70 -2.43
N GLY A 99 -2.43 -15.89 -1.13
CA GLY A 99 -1.66 -16.88 -0.37
C GLY A 99 -2.51 -17.98 0.24
N GLY A 100 -3.07 -18.87 -0.58
CA GLY A 100 -3.50 -20.21 -0.16
C GLY A 100 -2.33 -21.13 0.24
N GLY A 101 -1.29 -20.63 0.90
CA GLY A 101 -0.12 -21.44 1.26
C GLY A 101 0.96 -20.71 2.05
N SER A 102 1.18 -21.19 3.28
CA SER A 102 2.28 -20.94 4.24
C SER A 102 1.98 -19.83 5.27
N LYS A 103 1.85 -20.09 6.58
CA LYS A 103 2.16 -21.31 7.35
C LYS A 103 1.39 -21.25 8.68
N LYS A 104 0.57 -22.27 8.92
CA LYS A 104 0.15 -22.72 10.24
C LYS A 104 1.35 -23.41 10.89
N LYS A 105 1.88 -22.88 11.99
CA LYS A 105 2.47 -23.70 13.06
C LYS A 105 2.65 -22.88 14.34
#